data_AF-A0A1F8RXM0-F1
#
_entry.id   AF-A0A1F8RXM0-F1
#
_cell.length_a   1.000
_cell.length_b   1.000
_cell.length_c   1.000
_cell.angle_alpha   90.00
_cell.angle_beta   90.00
_cell.angle_gamma   90.00
#
_symmetry.space_group_name_H-M   'P 1'
#
loop_
_entity.id
_entity.type
_entity.pdbx_description
1 polymer ?
#
loop_
_entity_poly.entity_id
_entity_poly.type
_entity_poly.pdbx_seq_one_letter_code
_entity_poly.pdbx_strand_id
1 'polypeptide(L)'
;MTLVRELAAQLAHPALQADPGACYLGATTPDIRVLTRWDRARTHFFDLNDFGEQRGAERLFQEHPELASPAGLSRSTVAFLCGYISHLEMDEAWIIDVYRPCFGERSSLKGDVLANLLDRVLQYELDRSERQERAVVQEIQRDLLATTMDVVVGLVDHETLCRWREISVELLNPPPDWDRFGIIAGRHLRAYGVQSEEDLAHFLRNIPDLLDQSIRQVTPERVAAFQERSRQRALAALREYLS
;
A
#
# COMPACT_ATOMS: atom_id res chain seq x y z
N MET A 1 -4.87 -2.59 -3.29
CA MET A 1 -5.14 -2.76 -4.74
C MET A 1 -6.59 -2.42 -5.11
N THR A 2 -7.57 -2.62 -4.23
CA THR A 2 -8.99 -2.30 -4.46
C THR A 2 -9.21 -0.80 -4.75
N LEU A 3 -8.60 0.08 -3.97
CA LEU A 3 -8.68 1.54 -4.22
C LEU A 3 -8.27 1.91 -5.64
N VAL A 4 -7.11 1.42 -6.11
CA VAL A 4 -6.63 1.78 -7.46
C VAL A 4 -7.51 1.19 -8.56
N ARG A 5 -8.13 0.03 -8.33
CA ARG A 5 -9.13 -0.54 -9.24
C ARG A 5 -10.32 0.40 -9.41
N GLU A 6 -10.86 0.92 -8.31
CA GLU A 6 -11.97 1.88 -8.33
C GLU A 6 -11.59 3.18 -9.03
N LEU A 7 -10.40 3.72 -8.73
CA LEU A 7 -9.88 4.92 -9.39
C LEU A 7 -9.71 4.70 -10.90
N ALA A 8 -9.17 3.56 -11.31
CA ALA A 8 -9.00 3.22 -12.72
C ALA A 8 -10.33 3.09 -13.46
N ALA A 9 -11.33 2.48 -12.83
CA ALA A 9 -12.69 2.41 -13.36
C ALA A 9 -13.34 3.80 -13.47
N GLN A 10 -13.15 4.66 -12.45
CA GLN A 10 -13.68 6.02 -12.44
C GLN A 10 -13.04 6.92 -13.50
N LEU A 11 -11.72 6.80 -13.73
CA LEU A 11 -11.00 7.59 -14.73
C LEU A 11 -11.28 7.13 -16.15
N ALA A 12 -11.55 5.83 -16.36
CA ALA A 12 -11.80 5.23 -17.66
C ALA A 12 -10.73 5.56 -18.73
N HIS A 13 -9.49 5.83 -18.31
CA HIS A 13 -8.42 6.24 -19.20
C HIS A 13 -7.91 5.05 -20.05
N PRO A 14 -7.67 5.22 -21.37
CA PRO A 14 -7.30 4.10 -22.25
C PRO A 14 -6.07 3.30 -21.81
N ALA A 15 -5.09 3.94 -21.18
CA ALA A 15 -3.92 3.23 -20.65
C ALA A 15 -4.28 2.28 -19.49
N LEU A 16 -5.16 2.72 -18.59
CA LEU A 16 -5.59 1.94 -17.42
C LEU A 16 -6.49 0.76 -17.81
N GLN A 17 -7.24 0.90 -18.90
CA GLN A 17 -8.07 -0.17 -19.45
C GLN A 17 -7.28 -1.18 -20.28
N ALA A 18 -6.15 -0.75 -20.87
CA ALA A 18 -5.32 -1.62 -21.71
C ALA A 18 -4.48 -2.61 -20.89
N ASP A 19 -4.00 -2.19 -19.70
CA ASP A 19 -3.21 -3.03 -18.81
C ASP A 19 -3.54 -2.76 -17.33
N PRO A 20 -4.69 -3.24 -16.82
CA PRO A 20 -5.06 -3.07 -15.41
C PRO A 20 -4.06 -3.71 -14.45
N GLY A 21 -3.43 -4.82 -14.87
CA GLY A 21 -2.44 -5.52 -14.07
C GLY A 21 -1.18 -4.69 -13.80
N ALA A 22 -0.73 -3.90 -14.78
CA ALA A 22 0.37 -2.95 -14.57
C ALA A 22 0.02 -1.92 -13.49
N CYS A 23 -1.24 -1.44 -13.48
CA CYS A 23 -1.74 -0.52 -12.45
C CYS A 23 -1.73 -1.16 -11.05
N TYR A 24 -2.20 -2.41 -10.92
CA TYR A 24 -2.15 -3.13 -9.64
C TYR A 24 -0.72 -3.37 -9.16
N LEU A 25 0.18 -3.74 -10.08
CA LEU A 25 1.59 -3.93 -9.79
C LEU A 25 2.26 -2.63 -9.32
N GLY A 26 1.98 -1.51 -9.99
CA GLY A 26 2.43 -0.19 -9.59
C GLY A 26 1.97 0.17 -8.17
N ALA A 27 0.71 -0.13 -7.83
CA ALA A 27 0.13 0.16 -6.52
C ALA A 27 0.72 -0.65 -5.36
N THR A 28 1.51 -1.69 -5.62
CA THR A 28 2.24 -2.43 -4.58
C THR A 28 3.75 -2.32 -4.70
N THR A 29 4.27 -1.80 -5.81
CA THR A 29 5.73 -1.75 -6.02
C THR A 29 6.48 -0.92 -4.97
N PRO A 30 5.93 0.17 -4.38
CA PRO A 30 6.61 0.83 -3.26
C PRO A 30 6.99 -0.12 -2.10
N ASP A 31 6.18 -1.17 -1.86
CA ASP A 31 6.40 -2.19 -0.84
C ASP A 31 7.38 -3.31 -1.22
N ILE A 32 7.96 -3.26 -2.43
CA ILE A 32 8.95 -4.24 -2.91
C ILE A 32 10.17 -4.39 -2.00
N ARG A 33 10.39 -3.42 -1.10
CA ARG A 33 11.37 -3.45 -0.02
C ARG A 33 11.26 -4.67 0.90
N VAL A 34 10.10 -5.33 0.97
CA VAL A 34 9.96 -6.63 1.66
C VAL A 34 10.92 -7.67 1.07
N LEU A 35 11.09 -7.64 -0.25
CA LEU A 35 12.01 -8.48 -1.01
C LEU A 35 13.43 -7.91 -1.01
N THR A 36 13.59 -6.64 -1.39
CA THR A 36 14.91 -6.04 -1.69
C THR A 36 15.67 -5.57 -0.47
N ARG A 37 15.00 -5.42 0.68
CA ARG A 37 15.53 -4.81 1.91
C ARG A 37 16.01 -3.35 1.74
N TRP A 38 15.61 -2.69 0.67
CA TRP A 38 15.95 -1.29 0.43
C TRP A 38 15.35 -0.37 1.49
N ASP A 39 15.98 0.80 1.61
CA ASP A 39 15.42 1.89 2.39
C ASP A 39 14.05 2.28 1.81
N ARG A 40 13.13 2.63 2.70
CA ARG A 40 11.78 3.05 2.35
C ARG A 40 11.80 4.33 1.51
N ALA A 41 12.69 5.27 1.83
CA ALA A 41 12.79 6.54 1.12
C ALA A 41 13.03 6.34 -0.39
N ARG A 42 13.74 5.26 -0.77
CA ARG A 42 14.03 4.92 -2.18
C ARG A 42 12.80 4.58 -3.01
N THR A 43 11.75 4.04 -2.40
CA THR A 43 10.56 3.55 -3.10
C THR A 43 9.29 4.30 -2.76
N HIS A 44 9.32 5.15 -1.73
CA HIS A 44 8.17 5.96 -1.34
C HIS A 44 8.43 7.45 -1.56
N PHE A 45 9.67 7.85 -1.85
CA PHE A 45 10.04 9.25 -2.03
C PHE A 45 9.56 10.12 -0.86
N PHE A 46 9.62 9.55 0.35
CA PHE A 46 9.09 10.10 1.59
C PHE A 46 9.94 9.67 2.79
N ASP A 47 10.36 10.63 3.61
CA ASP A 47 11.08 10.40 4.87
C ASP A 47 10.12 10.49 6.05
N LEU A 48 10.02 9.40 6.82
CA LEU A 48 9.18 9.34 8.01
C LEU A 48 9.64 10.28 9.12
N ASN A 49 10.95 10.61 9.16
CA ASN A 49 11.55 11.47 10.16
C ASN A 49 11.45 12.96 9.83
N ASP A 50 11.05 13.29 8.59
CA ASP A 50 10.76 14.66 8.20
C ASP A 50 9.27 14.96 8.46
N PHE A 51 9.01 15.89 9.37
CA PHE A 51 7.65 16.29 9.77
C PHE A 51 7.10 17.46 8.95
N GLY A 52 7.89 17.98 8.00
CA GLY A 52 7.46 19.00 7.05
C GLY A 52 6.49 18.47 5.99
N GLU A 53 6.01 19.38 5.15
CA GLU A 53 5.23 19.03 3.97
C GLU A 53 6.12 18.30 2.97
N GLN A 54 5.63 17.16 2.51
CA GLN A 54 6.34 16.23 1.66
C GLN A 54 5.32 15.69 0.66
N ARG A 55 5.67 15.63 -0.63
CA ARG A 55 4.80 15.09 -1.68
C ARG A 55 5.53 13.97 -2.41
N GLY A 56 5.18 12.73 -2.10
CA GLY A 56 5.87 11.55 -2.62
C GLY A 56 5.87 11.49 -4.15
N ALA A 57 4.71 11.74 -4.77
CA ALA A 57 4.55 11.70 -6.22
C ALA A 57 5.35 12.81 -6.94
N GLU A 58 5.46 14.01 -6.36
CA GLU A 58 6.29 15.07 -6.94
C GLU A 58 7.77 14.71 -6.89
N ARG A 59 8.25 14.16 -5.76
CA ARG A 59 9.65 13.75 -5.64
C ARG A 59 10.01 12.59 -6.56
N LEU A 60 9.09 11.65 -6.77
CA LEU A 60 9.24 10.61 -7.81
C LEU A 60 9.60 11.25 -9.16
N PHE A 61 8.88 12.29 -9.59
CA PHE A 61 9.13 12.95 -10.89
C PHE A 61 10.32 13.91 -10.90
N GLN A 62 10.71 14.44 -9.74
CA GLN A 62 11.96 15.21 -9.63
C GLN A 62 13.19 14.29 -9.78
N GLU A 63 13.14 13.09 -9.21
CA GLU A 63 14.21 12.08 -9.30
C GLU A 63 14.19 11.32 -10.63
N HIS A 64 13.00 11.15 -11.23
CA HIS A 64 12.79 10.49 -12.53
C HIS A 64 11.99 11.39 -13.51
N PRO A 65 12.59 12.48 -14.04
CA PRO A 65 11.89 13.41 -14.92
C PRO A 65 11.36 12.77 -16.22
N GLU A 66 11.98 11.70 -16.68
CA GLU A 66 11.54 10.91 -17.84
C GLU A 66 10.17 10.25 -17.64
N LEU A 67 9.71 10.12 -16.39
CA LEU A 67 8.42 9.52 -16.03
C LEU A 67 7.33 10.57 -15.79
N ALA A 68 7.68 11.86 -15.74
CA ALA A 68 6.76 12.94 -15.38
C ALA A 68 5.68 13.23 -16.44
N SER A 69 5.96 12.89 -17.70
CA SER A 69 5.05 13.10 -18.83
C SER A 69 4.58 11.75 -19.37
N PRO A 70 3.26 11.46 -19.39
CA PRO A 70 2.73 10.27 -20.04
C PRO A 70 3.02 10.24 -21.55
N ALA A 71 3.21 11.41 -22.17
CA ALA A 71 3.47 11.52 -23.60
C ALA A 71 4.83 10.88 -23.93
N GLY A 72 4.80 9.77 -24.67
CA GLY A 72 6.00 9.01 -25.06
C GLY A 72 6.24 7.76 -24.23
N LEU A 73 5.47 7.54 -23.16
CA LEU A 73 5.50 6.30 -22.38
C LEU A 73 4.58 5.23 -22.98
N SER A 74 4.88 3.96 -22.69
CA SER A 74 3.98 2.87 -23.05
C SER A 74 2.71 2.93 -22.20
N ARG A 75 1.60 2.34 -22.68
CA ARG A 75 0.35 2.27 -21.91
C ARG A 75 0.55 1.54 -20.58
N SER A 76 1.34 0.46 -20.57
CA SER A 76 1.67 -0.29 -19.37
C SER A 76 2.49 0.54 -18.39
N THR A 77 3.47 1.34 -18.85
CA THR A 77 4.23 2.27 -17.99
C THR A 77 3.32 3.33 -17.38
N VAL A 78 2.41 3.92 -18.17
CA VAL A 78 1.45 4.91 -17.66
C VAL A 78 0.52 4.29 -16.62
N ALA A 79 0.00 3.08 -16.88
CA ALA A 79 -0.85 2.38 -15.94
C ALA A 79 -0.10 2.04 -14.63
N PHE A 80 1.12 1.54 -14.76
CA PHE A 80 2.01 1.29 -13.63
C PHE A 80 2.23 2.54 -12.78
N LEU A 81 2.55 3.68 -13.40
CA LEU A 81 2.77 4.94 -12.68
C LEU A 81 1.49 5.43 -11.99
N CYS A 82 0.31 5.24 -12.58
CA CYS A 82 -0.96 5.55 -11.91
C CYS A 82 -1.14 4.69 -10.64
N GLY A 83 -0.78 3.41 -10.72
CA GLY A 83 -0.70 2.54 -9.55
C GLY A 83 0.22 3.09 -8.47
N TYR A 84 1.44 3.40 -8.87
CA TYR A 84 2.50 3.88 -7.98
C TYR A 84 2.09 5.17 -7.27
N ILE A 85 1.61 6.17 -8.02
CA ILE A 85 1.13 7.46 -7.49
C ILE A 85 0.00 7.23 -6.48
N SER A 86 -0.96 6.35 -6.80
CA SER A 86 -2.07 6.04 -5.89
C SER A 86 -1.58 5.47 -4.57
N HIS A 87 -0.54 4.62 -4.59
CA HIS A 87 0.09 4.12 -3.38
C HIS A 87 0.71 5.26 -2.58
N LEU A 88 1.52 6.12 -3.22
CA LEU A 88 2.20 7.23 -2.53
C LEU A 88 1.21 8.18 -1.85
N GLU A 89 0.14 8.56 -2.55
CA GLU A 89 -0.90 9.44 -1.99
C GLU A 89 -1.63 8.80 -0.80
N MET A 90 -1.95 7.51 -0.90
CA MET A 90 -2.63 6.78 0.18
C MET A 90 -1.74 6.61 1.40
N ASP A 91 -0.49 6.22 1.19
CA ASP A 91 0.47 5.99 2.26
C ASP A 91 0.86 7.28 2.98
N GLU A 92 1.09 8.37 2.23
CA GLU A 92 1.33 9.69 2.81
C GLU A 92 0.12 10.17 3.64
N ALA A 93 -1.10 10.00 3.12
CA ALA A 93 -2.31 10.30 3.86
C ALA A 93 -2.42 9.45 5.13
N TRP A 94 -2.08 8.16 5.09
CA TRP A 94 -2.07 7.31 6.29
C TRP A 94 -1.10 7.86 7.34
N ILE A 95 0.13 8.20 6.93
CA ILE A 95 1.14 8.73 7.83
C ILE A 95 0.68 10.02 8.51
N ILE A 96 0.13 10.95 7.74
CA ILE A 96 -0.25 12.29 8.22
C ILE A 96 -1.55 12.25 9.04
N ASP A 97 -2.57 11.56 8.54
CA ASP A 97 -3.92 11.64 9.09
C ASP A 97 -4.21 10.58 10.17
N VAL A 98 -3.50 9.44 10.11
CA VAL A 98 -3.74 8.29 10.99
C VAL A 98 -2.52 7.98 11.85
N TYR A 99 -1.39 7.58 11.28
CA TYR A 99 -0.26 7.10 12.05
C TYR A 99 0.27 8.15 13.03
N ARG A 100 0.81 9.28 12.56
CA ARG A 100 1.39 10.31 13.45
C ARG A 100 0.44 10.74 14.58
N PRO A 101 -0.84 11.09 14.33
CA PRO A 101 -1.75 11.54 15.39
C PRO A 101 -2.27 10.42 16.30
N CYS A 102 -2.45 9.20 15.80
CA CYS A 102 -3.11 8.13 16.56
C CYS A 102 -2.13 7.09 17.14
N PHE A 103 -1.00 6.83 16.50
CA PHE A 103 -0.03 5.82 16.93
C PHE A 103 1.37 6.38 17.14
N GLY A 104 1.80 7.35 16.32
CA GLY A 104 3.15 7.90 16.27
C GLY A 104 3.45 8.95 17.33
N GLU A 105 4.39 9.83 17.02
CA GLU A 105 5.00 10.80 17.93
C GLU A 105 3.99 11.82 18.51
N ARG A 106 2.94 12.15 17.75
CA ARG A 106 1.89 13.10 18.16
C ARG A 106 0.78 12.43 18.96
N SER A 107 0.74 11.10 19.01
CA SER A 107 -0.23 10.36 19.79
C SER A 107 0.13 10.28 21.28
N SER A 108 -0.80 9.76 22.09
CA SER A 108 -0.54 9.36 23.47
C SER A 108 0.40 8.14 23.58
N LEU A 109 0.48 7.31 22.53
CA LEU A 109 1.28 6.09 22.49
C LEU A 109 2.73 6.30 22.03
N LYS A 110 3.05 7.50 21.50
CA LYS A 110 4.41 7.95 21.17
C LYS A 110 5.20 7.02 20.22
N GLY A 111 4.51 6.27 19.38
CA GLY A 111 5.14 5.36 18.43
C GLY A 111 5.86 4.18 19.10
N ASP A 112 5.45 3.81 20.32
CA ASP A 112 6.02 2.68 21.02
C ASP A 112 5.74 1.34 20.33
N VAL A 113 6.26 0.26 20.90
CA VAL A 113 6.11 -1.09 20.32
C VAL A 113 4.64 -1.48 20.17
N LEU A 114 3.81 -1.19 21.18
CA LEU A 114 2.38 -1.50 21.14
C LEU A 114 1.68 -0.63 20.10
N ALA A 115 2.00 0.66 19.99
CA ALA A 115 1.42 1.57 19.02
C ALA A 115 1.62 1.07 17.58
N ASN A 116 2.86 0.66 17.26
CA ASN A 116 3.18 0.14 15.93
C ASN A 116 2.51 -1.22 15.66
N LEU A 117 2.27 -2.01 16.69
CA LEU A 117 1.52 -3.25 16.57
C LEU A 117 0.03 -2.97 16.31
N LEU A 118 -0.58 -2.06 17.07
CA LEU A 118 -1.97 -1.65 16.91
C LEU A 118 -2.24 -1.05 15.52
N ASP A 119 -1.33 -0.22 15.03
CA ASP A 119 -1.33 0.29 13.65
C ASP A 119 -1.30 -0.84 12.62
N ARG A 120 -0.42 -1.84 12.82
CA ARG A 120 -0.32 -3.00 11.92
C ARG A 120 -1.57 -3.89 11.96
N VAL A 121 -2.19 -4.07 13.13
CA VAL A 121 -3.47 -4.79 13.28
C VAL A 121 -4.56 -4.09 12.48
N LEU A 122 -4.66 -2.76 12.59
CA LEU A 122 -5.66 -1.99 11.86
C LEU A 122 -5.44 -2.03 10.33
N GLN A 123 -4.21 -1.82 9.87
CA GLN A 123 -3.88 -1.92 8.44
C GLN A 123 -4.23 -3.32 7.89
N TYR A 124 -3.96 -4.37 8.66
CA TYR A 124 -4.31 -5.73 8.25
C TYR A 124 -5.82 -5.94 8.20
N GLU A 125 -6.59 -5.42 9.17
CA GLU A 125 -8.05 -5.55 9.12
C GLU A 125 -8.66 -4.83 7.91
N LEU A 126 -8.15 -3.64 7.58
CA LEU A 126 -8.61 -2.89 6.40
C LEU A 126 -8.36 -3.69 5.10
N ASP A 127 -7.14 -4.19 4.91
CA ASP A 127 -6.80 -5.05 3.77
C ASP A 127 -7.62 -6.35 3.75
N ARG A 128 -7.77 -7.00 4.91
CA ARG A 128 -8.53 -8.24 5.07
C ARG A 128 -10.00 -8.03 4.70
N SER A 129 -10.61 -6.93 5.14
CA SER A 129 -11.99 -6.57 4.82
C SER A 129 -12.19 -6.38 3.32
N GLU A 130 -11.28 -5.67 2.65
CA GLU A 130 -11.33 -5.50 1.19
C GLU A 130 -11.24 -6.84 0.43
N ARG A 131 -10.40 -7.77 0.92
CA ARG A 131 -10.24 -9.10 0.30
C ARG A 131 -11.42 -10.06 0.50
N GLN A 132 -12.46 -9.68 1.25
CA GLN A 132 -13.67 -10.50 1.40
C GLN A 132 -14.46 -10.61 0.08
N GLU A 133 -14.34 -9.62 -0.80
CA GLU A 133 -14.94 -9.65 -2.14
C GLU A 133 -14.13 -10.55 -3.08
N ARG A 134 -14.32 -11.87 -2.96
CA ARG A 134 -13.51 -12.87 -3.68
C ARG A 134 -13.51 -12.71 -5.20
N ALA A 135 -14.61 -12.23 -5.79
CA ALA A 135 -14.67 -11.95 -7.23
C ALA A 135 -13.70 -10.83 -7.65
N VAL A 136 -13.61 -9.76 -6.86
CA VAL A 136 -12.68 -8.66 -7.08
C VAL A 136 -11.24 -9.11 -6.93
N VAL A 137 -10.95 -9.94 -5.92
CA VAL A 137 -9.60 -10.50 -5.73
C VAL A 137 -9.19 -11.37 -6.93
N GLN A 138 -10.09 -12.22 -7.43
CA GLN A 138 -9.82 -13.07 -8.59
C GLN A 138 -9.61 -12.27 -9.88
N GLU A 139 -10.36 -11.18 -10.07
CA GLU A 139 -10.17 -10.23 -11.16
C GLU A 139 -8.75 -9.64 -11.12
N ILE A 140 -8.35 -9.09 -9.96
CA ILE A 140 -7.02 -8.51 -9.74
C ILE A 140 -5.91 -9.53 -10.01
N GLN A 141 -6.04 -10.77 -9.51
CA GLN A 141 -5.05 -11.83 -9.73
C GLN A 141 -4.89 -12.18 -11.20
N ARG A 142 -6.00 -12.33 -11.92
CA ARG A 142 -5.97 -12.61 -13.36
C ARG A 142 -5.28 -11.49 -14.12
N ASP A 143 -5.61 -10.24 -13.81
CA ASP A 143 -5.08 -9.08 -14.51
C ASP A 143 -3.57 -8.91 -14.20
N LEU A 144 -3.14 -9.14 -12.95
CA LEU A 144 -1.72 -9.20 -12.57
C LEU A 144 -0.97 -10.28 -13.36
N LEU A 145 -1.54 -11.47 -13.55
CA LEU A 145 -0.90 -12.53 -14.32
C LEU A 145 -0.83 -12.22 -15.82
N ALA A 146 -1.80 -11.45 -16.33
CA ALA A 146 -1.87 -11.05 -17.73
C ALA A 146 -0.96 -9.86 -18.09
N THR A 147 -0.50 -9.08 -17.11
CA THR A 147 0.31 -7.88 -17.37
C THR A 147 1.65 -8.21 -18.03
N THR A 148 1.97 -7.46 -19.08
CA THR A 148 3.25 -7.51 -19.77
C THR A 148 4.15 -6.43 -19.20
N MET A 149 5.29 -6.83 -18.66
CA MET A 149 6.21 -5.94 -17.93
C MET A 149 7.17 -5.18 -18.86
N ASP A 150 6.70 -4.92 -20.07
CA ASP A 150 7.44 -4.24 -21.10
C ASP A 150 7.49 -2.76 -20.73
N VAL A 151 8.64 -2.40 -20.14
CA VAL A 151 9.11 -1.05 -19.83
C VAL A 151 8.59 -0.49 -18.50
N VAL A 152 9.40 -0.65 -17.45
CA VAL A 152 9.47 0.28 -16.31
C VAL A 152 10.93 0.74 -16.24
N VAL A 153 11.22 1.93 -16.78
CA VAL A 153 12.59 2.45 -16.87
C VAL A 153 13.05 2.94 -15.50
N GLY A 154 14.23 2.51 -15.04
CA GLY A 154 15.00 3.17 -13.99
C GLY A 154 14.55 2.96 -12.53
N LEU A 155 13.28 2.69 -12.25
CA LEU A 155 12.76 2.55 -10.89
C LEU A 155 13.14 1.23 -10.22
N VAL A 156 12.86 0.12 -10.90
CA VAL A 156 13.10 -1.25 -10.45
C VAL A 156 13.52 -2.06 -11.66
N ASP A 157 14.53 -2.92 -11.51
CA ASP A 157 14.94 -3.81 -12.60
C ASP A 157 13.86 -4.86 -12.92
N HIS A 158 13.86 -5.32 -14.18
CA HIS A 158 12.83 -6.22 -14.70
C HIS A 158 12.71 -7.52 -13.91
N GLU A 159 13.83 -8.13 -13.50
CA GLU A 159 13.83 -9.40 -12.76
C GLU A 159 13.18 -9.22 -11.39
N THR A 160 13.57 -8.18 -10.66
CA THR A 160 13.01 -7.85 -9.34
C THR A 160 11.52 -7.55 -9.42
N LEU A 161 11.07 -6.82 -10.45
CA LEU A 161 9.66 -6.51 -10.63
C LEU A 161 8.85 -7.77 -11.00
N CYS A 162 9.39 -8.65 -11.86
CA CYS A 162 8.76 -9.94 -12.21
C CYS A 162 8.53 -10.80 -10.97
N ARG A 163 9.55 -10.89 -10.11
CA ARG A 163 9.44 -11.59 -8.82
C ARG A 163 8.43 -10.93 -7.90
N TRP A 164 8.34 -9.61 -7.88
CA TRP A 164 7.36 -8.88 -7.08
C TRP A 164 5.92 -9.12 -7.55
N ARG A 165 5.69 -9.25 -8.86
CA ARG A 165 4.40 -9.63 -9.42
C ARG A 165 3.95 -11.00 -8.92
N GLU A 166 4.85 -11.99 -8.93
CA GLU A 166 4.57 -13.34 -8.41
C GLU A 166 4.18 -13.29 -6.93
N ILE A 167 4.99 -12.58 -6.12
CA ILE A 167 4.68 -12.38 -4.69
C ILE A 167 3.33 -11.68 -4.51
N SER A 168 3.04 -10.65 -5.30
CA SER A 168 1.77 -9.92 -5.22
C SER A 168 0.57 -10.83 -5.49
N VAL A 169 0.67 -11.74 -6.47
CA VAL A 169 -0.37 -12.75 -6.73
C VAL A 169 -0.49 -13.75 -5.57
N GLU A 170 0.65 -14.21 -5.02
CA GLU A 170 0.68 -15.12 -3.88
C GLU A 170 0.13 -14.50 -2.59
N LEU A 171 0.24 -13.19 -2.39
CA LEU A 171 -0.33 -12.48 -1.25
C LEU A 171 -1.87 -12.46 -1.30
N LEU A 172 -2.45 -12.53 -2.49
CA LEU A 172 -3.91 -12.52 -2.71
C LEU A 172 -4.55 -13.92 -2.66
N ASN A 173 -3.76 -14.99 -2.77
CA ASN A 173 -4.28 -16.38 -2.80
C ASN A 173 -4.98 -16.84 -1.51
N PRO A 174 -4.41 -16.61 -0.32
CA PRO A 174 -4.96 -17.14 0.92
C PRO A 174 -6.32 -16.51 1.27
N PRO A 175 -7.14 -17.20 2.08
CA PRO A 175 -8.33 -16.61 2.66
C PRO A 175 -8.02 -15.30 3.43
N PRO A 176 -8.98 -14.36 3.48
CA PRO A 176 -8.87 -13.13 4.26
C PRO A 176 -9.15 -13.40 5.76
N ASP A 177 -8.32 -14.24 6.38
CA ASP A 177 -8.31 -14.53 7.81
C ASP A 177 -7.07 -13.94 8.50
N TRP A 178 -6.84 -14.28 9.76
CA TRP A 178 -5.73 -13.77 10.56
C TRP A 178 -4.50 -14.68 10.58
N ASP A 179 -4.52 -15.83 9.91
CA ASP A 179 -3.44 -16.82 9.97
C ASP A 179 -2.14 -16.24 9.40
N ARG A 180 -2.26 -15.37 8.38
CA ARG A 180 -1.11 -14.68 7.78
C ARG A 180 -0.62 -13.45 8.53
N PHE A 181 -1.36 -12.97 9.52
CA PHE A 181 -0.92 -11.82 10.30
C PHE A 181 0.45 -12.06 10.95
N GLY A 182 0.70 -13.29 11.44
CA GLY A 182 1.98 -13.69 12.02
C GLY A 182 3.18 -13.48 11.10
N ILE A 183 2.99 -13.73 9.80
CA ILE A 183 4.03 -13.57 8.77
C ILE A 183 4.24 -12.08 8.46
N ILE A 184 3.14 -11.35 8.21
CA ILE A 184 3.17 -9.95 7.77
C ILE A 184 3.64 -9.02 8.89
N ALA A 185 3.17 -9.25 10.11
CA ALA A 185 3.52 -8.46 11.29
C ALA A 185 4.76 -8.98 12.03
N GLY A 186 5.47 -9.98 11.49
CA GLY A 186 6.49 -10.74 12.23
C GLY A 186 7.58 -9.87 12.90
N ARG A 187 7.99 -8.74 12.30
CA ARG A 187 8.92 -7.80 12.94
C ARG A 187 8.30 -7.10 14.17
N HIS A 188 7.05 -6.66 14.04
CA HIS A 188 6.31 -5.99 15.11
C HIS A 188 5.99 -6.97 16.25
N LEU A 189 5.58 -8.19 15.91
CA LEU A 189 5.33 -9.27 16.86
C LEU A 189 6.56 -9.63 17.68
N ARG A 190 7.73 -9.79 17.03
CA ARG A 190 8.99 -10.03 17.76
C ARG A 190 9.35 -8.88 18.68
N ALA A 191 9.18 -7.63 18.25
CA ALA A 191 9.42 -6.46 19.10
C ALA A 191 8.46 -6.42 20.29
N TYR A 192 7.22 -6.86 20.11
CA TYR A 192 6.20 -6.98 21.14
C TYR A 192 6.41 -8.16 22.10
N GLY A 193 7.36 -9.06 21.79
CA GLY A 193 7.71 -10.19 22.65
C GLY A 193 7.10 -11.54 22.23
N VAL A 194 6.47 -11.63 21.04
CA VAL A 194 6.03 -12.92 20.48
C VAL A 194 7.24 -13.66 19.90
N GLN A 195 7.67 -14.72 20.56
CA GLN A 195 8.92 -15.44 20.23
C GLN A 195 8.71 -16.92 19.89
N SER A 196 7.56 -17.49 20.26
CA SER A 196 7.21 -18.89 20.02
C SER A 196 5.88 -19.04 19.26
N GLU A 197 5.61 -20.24 18.75
CA GLU A 197 4.30 -20.58 18.16
C GLU A 197 3.17 -20.51 19.20
N GLU A 198 3.47 -20.82 20.47
CA GLU A 198 2.51 -20.70 21.57
C GLU A 198 2.16 -19.23 21.85
N ASP A 199 3.15 -18.35 21.88
CA ASP A 199 2.95 -16.90 22.01
C ASP A 199 2.12 -16.37 20.84
N LEU A 200 2.40 -16.85 19.62
CA LEU A 200 1.65 -16.45 18.44
C LEU A 200 0.19 -16.92 18.54
N ALA A 201 -0.04 -18.19 18.90
CA ALA A 201 -1.39 -18.70 19.08
C ALA A 201 -2.15 -17.94 20.18
N HIS A 202 -1.48 -17.57 21.27
CA HIS A 202 -2.05 -16.71 22.31
C HIS A 202 -2.36 -15.31 21.78
N PHE A 203 -1.43 -14.70 21.05
CA PHE A 203 -1.61 -13.40 20.43
C PHE A 203 -2.81 -13.38 19.48
N LEU A 204 -2.92 -14.38 18.60
CA LEU A 204 -4.01 -14.47 17.61
C LEU A 204 -5.39 -14.51 18.28
N ARG A 205 -5.51 -15.13 19.46
CA ARG A 205 -6.76 -15.14 20.24
C ARG A 205 -7.14 -13.76 20.79
N ASN A 206 -6.17 -12.88 21.00
CA ASN A 206 -6.37 -11.52 21.52
C ASN A 206 -6.54 -10.47 20.42
N ILE A 207 -6.49 -10.86 19.14
CA ILE A 207 -6.65 -9.94 18.01
C ILE A 207 -7.95 -9.12 18.11
N PRO A 208 -9.13 -9.68 18.45
CA PRO A 208 -10.35 -8.90 18.57
C PRO A 208 -10.21 -7.72 19.55
N ASP A 209 -9.60 -7.97 20.71
CA ASP A 209 -9.39 -6.93 21.73
C ASP A 209 -8.38 -5.86 21.26
N LEU A 210 -7.31 -6.29 20.59
CA LEU A 210 -6.32 -5.38 20.00
C LEU A 210 -6.91 -4.55 18.87
N LEU A 211 -7.75 -5.14 18.02
CA LEU A 211 -8.44 -4.45 16.95
C LEU A 211 -9.41 -3.42 17.52
N ASP A 212 -10.21 -3.80 18.52
CA ASP A 212 -11.09 -2.89 19.25
C ASP A 212 -10.31 -1.71 19.87
N GLN A 213 -9.12 -1.99 20.41
CA GLN A 213 -8.23 -0.95 20.92
C GLN A 213 -7.73 -0.03 19.80
N SER A 214 -7.30 -0.58 18.65
CA SER A 214 -6.88 0.20 17.48
C SER A 214 -8.01 1.08 16.95
N ILE A 215 -9.23 0.54 16.85
CA ILE A 215 -10.41 1.29 16.39
C ILE A 215 -10.77 2.39 17.38
N ARG A 216 -10.70 2.16 18.70
CA ARG A 216 -10.90 3.23 19.69
C ARG A 216 -9.83 4.32 19.59
N GLN A 217 -8.59 3.95 19.26
CA GLN A 217 -7.49 4.90 19.11
C GLN A 217 -7.64 5.79 17.86
N VAL A 218 -8.12 5.23 16.76
CA VAL A 218 -8.28 5.98 15.49
C VAL A 218 -9.66 6.61 15.36
N THR A 219 -10.71 5.96 15.85
CA THR A 219 -12.15 6.18 15.63
C THR A 219 -12.64 5.79 14.23
N PRO A 220 -13.84 5.20 14.09
CA PRO A 220 -14.44 4.88 12.78
C PRO A 220 -14.55 6.10 11.87
N GLU A 221 -14.88 7.27 12.42
CA GLU A 221 -15.05 8.52 11.67
C GLU A 221 -13.75 8.96 11.01
N ARG A 222 -12.61 8.79 11.71
CA ARG A 222 -11.31 9.10 11.13
C ARG A 222 -10.89 8.10 10.07
N VAL A 223 -11.20 6.81 10.23
CA VAL A 223 -10.95 5.80 9.18
C VAL A 223 -11.71 6.16 7.91
N ALA A 224 -13.01 6.47 8.03
CA ALA A 224 -13.84 6.89 6.90
C ALA A 224 -13.32 8.19 6.26
N ALA A 225 -12.94 9.18 7.08
CA ALA A 225 -12.36 10.43 6.59
C ALA A 225 -11.00 10.24 5.92
N PHE A 226 -10.19 9.27 6.37
CA PHE A 226 -8.95 8.89 5.71
C PHE A 226 -9.24 8.26 4.34
N GLN A 227 -10.15 7.28 4.26
CA GLN A 227 -10.50 6.60 3.01
C GLN A 227 -11.02 7.58 1.94
N GLU A 228 -11.90 8.50 2.32
CA GLU A 228 -12.43 9.47 1.35
C GLU A 228 -11.35 10.48 0.91
N ARG A 229 -10.54 11.00 1.84
CA ARG A 229 -9.47 11.95 1.50
C ARG A 229 -8.38 11.32 0.66
N SER A 230 -7.93 10.11 0.98
CA SER A 230 -6.91 9.40 0.19
C SER A 230 -7.41 9.13 -1.23
N ARG A 231 -8.67 8.73 -1.39
CA ARG A 231 -9.31 8.57 -2.70
C ARG A 231 -9.36 9.88 -3.49
N GLN A 232 -9.77 10.99 -2.86
CA GLN A 232 -9.81 12.31 -3.51
C GLN A 232 -8.42 12.80 -3.94
N ARG A 233 -7.42 12.66 -3.06
CA ARG A 233 -6.02 13.03 -3.33
C ARG A 233 -5.45 12.21 -4.48
N ALA A 234 -5.57 10.88 -4.40
CA ALA A 234 -5.12 9.99 -5.46
C ALA A 234 -5.80 10.33 -6.80
N LEU A 235 -7.13 10.52 -6.82
CA LEU A 235 -7.85 10.90 -8.03
C LEU A 235 -7.36 12.23 -8.62
N ALA A 236 -7.10 13.24 -7.79
CA ALA A 236 -6.57 14.52 -8.24
C ALA A 236 -5.16 14.37 -8.84
N ALA A 237 -4.25 13.67 -8.16
CA ALA A 237 -2.90 13.40 -8.63
C ALA A 237 -2.90 12.61 -9.94
N LEU A 238 -3.78 11.62 -10.08
CA LEU A 238 -3.92 10.87 -11.33
C LEU A 238 -4.45 11.72 -12.48
N ARG A 239 -5.40 12.63 -12.23
CA ARG A 239 -5.91 13.54 -13.26
C ARG A 239 -4.85 14.52 -13.73
N GLU A 240 -4.04 15.04 -12.81
CA GLU A 240 -2.92 15.92 -13.12
C GLU A 240 -1.85 15.17 -13.91
N TYR A 241 -1.50 13.94 -13.51
CA TYR A 241 -0.54 13.14 -14.25
C TYR A 241 -1.02 12.77 -15.65
N LEU A 242 -2.30 12.45 -15.83
CA LEU A 242 -2.88 12.02 -17.11
C LEU A 242 -3.30 13.15 -18.06
N SER A 243 -3.21 14.41 -17.64
CA SER A 243 -3.56 15.59 -18.46
C SER A 243 -2.47 15.97 -19.44
#